data_AF-A0A1N5V944-F1
#
_entry.id   AF-A0A1N5V944-F1
#
_cell.length_a   1.000
_cell.length_b   1.000
_cell.length_c   1.000
_cell.angle_alpha   90.00
_cell.angle_beta   90.00
_cell.angle_gamma   90.00
#
_symmetry.space_group_name_H-M   'P 1'
#
loop_
_entity.id
_entity.type
_entity.pdbx_description
1 polymer ?
#
loop_
_entity_poly.entity_id
_entity_poly.type
_entity_poly.pdbx_seq_one_letter_code
_entity_poly.pdbx_strand_id
1 'polypeptide(L)'
;MAVVVVLDIDETLREQHSLTIEVRSDDAGVPVAVAALRQALLRLEATGAGGEPLGPAVVSSPIALPGAQLLVIDFGPLPAEHVLAIPELLARQLRDAGVRDALVSVSRRGPSHDIEEFGVSARAYLRGPLGAPFGDAPCQLPPPLLDVALDWLHAERGPADELSAVVLGVRVPLTAEAAGSATAAVLSTLPTVIAVTLLAGDLTNRLVAATVGGYHDMLPAAAFTVALPRADPADAGDLVGPMHRLRDKLHAHSGLLAWAGVDAEPDSRRVTTPQWWQRLPSDGKPVNRRPGVEMLADALIPDAMWYQILSAGHLDRLGGLPPGATPLPGGRAELTVGDAEQWLPGHPDALEVLARGRELLAGCLVDEAQAWQMTGARIRRATPPADR
;
A
#
# COMPACT_ATOMS: atom_id res chain seq x y z
N MET A 1 36.73 -8.39 -9.91
CA MET A 1 35.43 -7.70 -9.98
C MET A 1 35.40 -6.67 -8.87
N ALA A 2 34.82 -5.50 -9.14
CA ALA A 2 34.87 -4.33 -8.27
C ALA A 2 33.47 -4.01 -7.73
N VAL A 3 33.41 -3.53 -6.49
CA VAL A 3 32.20 -2.90 -5.93
C VAL A 3 31.99 -1.59 -6.69
N VAL A 4 30.82 -1.43 -7.31
CA VAL A 4 30.46 -0.23 -8.05
C VAL A 4 29.50 0.57 -7.18
N VAL A 5 29.98 1.71 -6.69
CA VAL A 5 29.19 2.62 -5.87
C VAL A 5 28.76 3.79 -6.75
N VAL A 6 27.48 3.82 -7.15
CA VAL A 6 26.88 4.91 -7.92
C VAL A 6 26.00 5.71 -6.95
N LEU A 7 26.65 6.55 -6.15
CA LEU A 7 25.99 7.38 -5.16
C LEU A 7 26.17 8.85 -5.56
N ASP A 8 25.21 9.40 -6.31
CA ASP A 8 25.11 10.86 -6.50
C ASP A 8 24.39 11.49 -5.30
N ILE A 9 25.07 11.44 -4.15
CA ILE A 9 24.54 11.90 -2.87
C ILE A 9 24.54 13.43 -2.81
N ASP A 10 25.49 14.12 -3.47
CA ASP A 10 25.58 15.58 -3.46
C ASP A 10 24.37 16.26 -4.12
N GLU A 11 23.91 15.75 -5.27
CA GLU A 11 22.70 16.25 -5.92
C GLU A 11 21.46 15.92 -5.08
N THR A 12 21.34 14.65 -4.64
CA THR A 12 20.17 14.17 -3.92
C THR A 12 20.00 14.83 -2.54
N LEU A 13 21.10 15.14 -1.83
CA LEU A 13 21.05 15.82 -0.53
C LEU A 13 20.56 17.26 -0.59
N ARG A 14 20.83 17.96 -1.69
CA ARG A 14 20.31 19.33 -1.88
C ARG A 14 18.80 19.35 -1.99
N GLU A 15 18.20 18.23 -2.39
CA GLU A 15 16.78 18.09 -2.63
C GLU A 15 16.05 17.34 -1.50
N GLN A 16 16.72 16.42 -0.78
CA GLN A 16 16.09 15.50 0.18
C GLN A 16 16.94 15.26 1.44
N HIS A 17 16.32 15.38 2.62
CA HIS A 17 16.92 15.03 3.92
C HIS A 17 16.90 13.52 4.25
N SER A 18 16.37 12.70 3.34
CA SER A 18 16.29 11.25 3.51
C SER A 18 16.73 10.52 2.25
N LEU A 19 17.38 9.38 2.40
CA LEU A 19 17.82 8.52 1.30
C LEU A 19 17.31 7.09 1.50
N THR A 20 17.05 6.41 0.39
CA THR A 20 16.89 4.95 0.35
C THR A 20 18.11 4.40 -0.38
N ILE A 21 18.97 3.70 0.34
CA ILE A 21 20.13 3.01 -0.24
C ILE A 21 19.69 1.63 -0.68
N GLU A 22 20.01 1.28 -1.91
CA GLU A 22 19.83 -0.05 -2.47
C GLU A 22 21.20 -0.69 -2.70
N VAL A 23 21.38 -1.91 -2.20
CA VAL A 23 22.57 -2.72 -2.40
C VAL A 23 22.15 -4.01 -3.09
N ARG A 24 22.51 -4.18 -4.37
CA ARG A 24 22.24 -5.39 -5.17
C ARG A 24 23.47 -6.28 -5.27
N SER A 25 23.31 -7.55 -4.94
CA SER A 25 24.33 -8.59 -5.04
C SER A 25 23.73 -9.94 -4.63
N ASP A 26 24.25 -11.03 -5.21
CA ASP A 26 23.92 -12.40 -4.81
C ASP A 26 24.80 -12.92 -3.66
N ASP A 27 25.75 -12.11 -3.18
CA ASP A 27 26.67 -12.47 -2.10
C ASP A 27 25.95 -12.53 -0.74
N ALA A 28 26.08 -13.67 -0.05
CA ALA A 28 25.47 -13.91 1.26
C ALA A 28 26.00 -13.00 2.39
N GLY A 29 27.11 -12.29 2.17
CA GLY A 29 27.68 -11.29 3.08
C GLY A 29 26.94 -9.95 3.07
N VAL A 30 26.12 -9.66 2.06
CA VAL A 30 25.42 -8.37 1.92
C VAL A 30 24.49 -8.05 3.10
N PRO A 31 23.65 -8.97 3.60
CA PRO A 31 22.82 -8.69 4.78
C PRO A 31 23.66 -8.31 6.01
N VAL A 32 24.82 -8.95 6.19
CA VAL A 32 25.75 -8.66 7.30
C VAL A 32 26.35 -7.26 7.14
N ALA A 33 26.81 -6.92 5.93
CA ALA A 33 27.36 -5.61 5.61
C ALA A 33 26.34 -4.48 5.84
N VAL A 34 25.10 -4.66 5.40
CA VAL A 34 24.03 -3.65 5.53
C VAL A 34 23.59 -3.51 6.99
N ALA A 35 23.52 -4.62 7.74
CA ALA A 35 23.27 -4.56 9.18
C ALA A 35 24.41 -3.83 9.92
N ALA A 36 25.66 -4.05 9.55
CA ALA A 36 26.81 -3.36 10.11
C ALA A 36 26.81 -1.86 9.75
N LEU A 37 26.46 -1.51 8.51
CA LEU A 37 26.27 -0.12 8.09
C LEU A 37 25.21 0.57 8.96
N ARG A 38 24.06 -0.06 9.15
CA ARG A 38 23.01 0.47 10.05
C ARG A 38 23.56 0.78 11.45
N GLN A 39 24.32 -0.14 12.04
CA GLN A 39 24.90 0.07 13.36
C GLN A 39 25.92 1.20 13.39
N ALA A 40 26.71 1.36 12.32
CA ALA A 40 27.64 2.48 12.19
C ALA A 40 26.90 3.82 12.05
N LEU A 41 25.83 3.88 11.25
CA LEU A 41 24.99 5.07 11.07
C LEU A 41 24.33 5.50 12.39
N LEU A 42 23.80 4.55 13.17
CA LEU A 42 23.19 4.82 14.47
C LEU A 42 24.18 5.36 15.52
N ARG A 43 25.50 5.22 15.28
CA ARG A 43 26.57 5.76 16.13
C ARG A 43 27.15 7.07 15.60
N LEU A 44 26.63 7.59 14.49
CA LEU A 44 27.03 8.91 14.01
C LEU A 44 26.50 9.95 15.00
N GLU A 45 27.43 10.65 15.62
CA GLU A 45 27.15 11.75 16.53
C GLU A 45 27.91 12.98 16.03
N ALA A 46 27.19 14.09 15.87
CA ALA A 46 27.74 15.41 15.65
C ALA A 46 27.32 16.33 16.81
N THR A 47 27.95 17.50 16.92
CA THR A 47 27.57 18.51 17.92
C THR A 47 26.90 19.68 17.20
N GLY A 48 25.67 19.99 17.59
CA GLY A 48 24.93 21.13 17.06
C GLY A 48 25.45 22.47 17.58
N ALA A 49 24.93 23.56 17.02
CA ALA A 49 25.38 24.91 17.34
C ALA A 49 25.14 25.29 18.83
N GLY A 50 24.17 24.64 19.49
CA GLY A 50 23.90 24.81 20.92
C GLY A 50 24.62 23.80 21.83
N GLY A 51 25.46 22.91 21.28
CA GLY A 51 26.17 21.88 22.04
C GLY A 51 25.40 20.57 22.22
N GLU A 52 24.18 20.48 21.68
CA GLU A 52 23.39 19.25 21.69
C GLU A 52 23.97 18.16 20.77
N PRO A 53 23.87 16.87 21.15
CA PRO A 53 24.21 15.78 20.25
C PRO A 53 23.19 15.68 19.12
N LEU A 54 23.69 15.64 17.89
CA LEU A 54 22.92 15.44 16.67
C LEU A 54 23.24 14.06 16.10
N GLY A 55 22.21 13.36 15.64
CA GLY A 55 22.31 12.06 14.99
C GLY A 55 21.26 11.93 13.89
N PRO A 56 21.25 10.81 13.15
CA PRO A 56 20.21 10.56 12.19
C PRO A 56 18.85 10.50 12.91
N ALA A 57 17.83 11.12 12.32
CA ALA A 57 16.46 11.06 12.83
C ALA A 57 15.91 9.63 12.76
N VAL A 58 16.21 8.90 11.67
CA VAL A 58 15.77 7.52 11.46
C VAL A 58 16.82 6.72 10.71
N VAL A 59 17.08 5.50 11.17
CA VAL A 59 17.76 4.47 10.37
C VAL A 59 16.93 3.19 10.46
N SER A 60 16.31 2.79 9.35
CA SER A 60 15.44 1.63 9.34
C SER A 60 16.19 0.33 9.63
N SER A 61 15.48 -0.73 9.99
CA SER A 61 16.03 -2.07 9.82
C SER A 61 16.29 -2.33 8.32
N PRO A 62 17.27 -3.17 7.95
CA PRO A 62 17.45 -3.57 6.56
C PRO A 62 16.21 -4.28 6.04
N ILE A 63 15.79 -3.95 4.83
CA ILE A 63 14.66 -4.56 4.15
C ILE A 63 15.24 -5.56 3.15
N ALA A 64 15.04 -6.85 3.43
CA ALA A 64 15.52 -7.92 2.59
C ALA A 64 14.60 -8.14 1.37
N LEU A 65 15.21 -8.18 0.19
CA LEU A 65 14.58 -8.51 -1.08
C LEU A 65 15.43 -9.57 -1.80
N PRO A 66 14.86 -10.38 -2.71
CA PRO A 66 15.66 -11.28 -3.52
C PRO A 66 16.73 -10.51 -4.32
N GLY A 67 18.00 -10.83 -4.09
CA GLY A 67 19.16 -10.19 -4.73
C GLY A 67 19.43 -8.74 -4.29
N ALA A 68 18.73 -8.21 -3.28
CA ALA A 68 18.89 -6.82 -2.85
C ALA A 68 18.64 -6.60 -1.36
N GLN A 69 19.23 -5.54 -0.82
CA GLN A 69 18.92 -4.99 0.51
C GLN A 69 18.62 -3.51 0.38
N LEU A 70 17.54 -3.05 1.02
CA LEU A 70 17.22 -1.63 1.12
C LEU A 70 17.48 -1.12 2.55
N LEU A 71 17.96 0.11 2.66
CA LEU A 71 18.11 0.82 3.93
C LEU A 71 17.59 2.25 3.79
N VAL A 72 16.63 2.62 4.63
CA VAL A 72 16.08 3.98 4.68
C VAL A 72 16.79 4.76 5.77
N ILE A 73 17.28 5.94 5.42
CA ILE A 73 17.97 6.83 6.34
C ILE A 73 17.34 8.21 6.25
N ASP A 74 16.91 8.75 7.39
CA ASP A 74 16.60 10.17 7.57
C ASP A 74 17.75 10.79 8.37
N PHE A 75 18.49 11.70 7.74
CA PHE A 75 19.66 12.31 8.35
C PHE A 75 19.29 13.36 9.39
N GLY A 76 18.05 13.85 9.39
CA GLY A 76 17.62 14.93 10.25
C GLY A 76 18.59 16.13 10.18
N PRO A 77 19.11 16.60 11.33
CA PRO A 77 20.00 17.76 11.40
C PRO A 77 21.50 17.44 11.23
N LEU A 78 21.87 16.23 10.78
CA LEU A 78 23.29 15.87 10.63
C LEU A 78 24.05 16.81 9.66
N PRO A 79 25.30 17.20 9.98
CA PRO A 79 26.12 17.99 9.07
C PRO A 79 26.42 17.25 7.76
N ALA A 80 26.45 17.99 6.64
CA ALA A 80 26.64 17.43 5.30
C ALA A 80 27.89 16.54 5.17
N GLU A 81 28.99 16.89 5.86
CA GLU A 81 30.23 16.10 5.88
C GLU A 81 30.02 14.64 6.36
N HIS A 82 29.15 14.43 7.34
CA HIS A 82 28.83 13.08 7.84
C HIS A 82 28.02 12.30 6.81
N VAL A 83 27.13 12.98 6.11
CA VAL A 83 26.29 12.35 5.08
C VAL A 83 27.12 12.00 3.84
N LEU A 84 28.05 12.86 3.45
CA LEU A 84 28.98 12.63 2.34
C LEU A 84 29.98 11.50 2.62
N ALA A 85 30.19 11.12 3.89
CA ALA A 85 31.04 9.98 4.26
C ALA A 85 30.35 8.61 4.13
N ILE A 86 29.04 8.57 3.90
CA ILE A 86 28.26 7.32 3.85
C ILE A 86 28.71 6.35 2.74
N PRO A 87 29.02 6.79 1.50
CA PRO A 87 29.57 5.91 0.47
C PRO A 87 30.80 5.13 0.93
N GLU A 88 31.75 5.81 1.58
CA GLU A 88 32.98 5.20 2.07
C GLU A 88 32.71 4.24 3.23
N LEU A 89 31.79 4.62 4.12
CA LEU A 89 31.36 3.78 5.22
C LEU A 89 30.74 2.47 4.69
N LEU A 90 29.82 2.56 3.74
CA LEU A 90 29.19 1.40 3.11
C LEU A 90 30.21 0.54 2.36
N ALA A 91 31.09 1.14 1.56
CA ALA A 91 32.14 0.40 0.85
C ALA A 91 33.11 -0.31 1.80
N ARG A 92 33.33 0.23 3.00
CA ARG A 92 34.10 -0.45 4.06
C ARG A 92 33.34 -1.65 4.61
N GLN A 93 32.07 -1.48 4.99
CA GLN A 93 31.26 -2.58 5.53
C GLN A 93 31.10 -3.73 4.53
N LEU A 94 30.92 -3.43 3.24
CA LEU A 94 30.86 -4.44 2.19
C LEU A 94 32.18 -5.23 2.07
N ARG A 95 33.32 -4.55 2.08
CA ARG A 95 34.64 -5.19 2.05
C ARG A 95 34.93 -6.03 3.29
N ASP A 96 34.59 -5.52 4.47
CA ASP A 96 34.79 -6.21 5.73
C ASP A 96 33.94 -7.49 5.82
N ALA A 97 32.74 -7.47 5.20
CA ALA A 97 31.89 -8.65 5.04
C ALA A 97 32.33 -9.59 3.90
N GLY A 98 33.39 -9.26 3.17
CA GLY A 98 33.93 -10.07 2.08
C GLY A 98 33.20 -9.92 0.74
N VAL A 99 32.24 -9.00 0.62
CA VAL A 99 31.45 -8.77 -0.60
C VAL A 99 32.32 -8.10 -1.66
N ARG A 100 32.40 -8.70 -2.85
CA ARG A 100 33.29 -8.24 -3.94
C ARG A 100 32.54 -7.63 -5.13
N ASP A 101 31.26 -7.91 -5.22
CA ASP A 101 30.39 -7.60 -6.35
C ASP A 101 29.05 -7.10 -5.84
N ALA A 102 29.05 -5.85 -5.38
CA ALA A 102 27.83 -5.13 -5.06
C ALA A 102 27.67 -3.92 -5.98
N LEU A 103 26.45 -3.75 -6.49
CA LEU A 103 26.00 -2.51 -7.08
C LEU A 103 25.25 -1.73 -6.00
N VAL A 104 25.73 -0.52 -5.71
CA VAL A 104 25.09 0.37 -4.75
C VAL A 104 24.50 1.56 -5.48
N SER A 105 23.24 1.86 -5.22
CA SER A 105 22.50 3.00 -5.76
C SER A 105 21.73 3.73 -4.67
N VAL A 106 21.45 5.02 -4.89
CA VAL A 106 20.35 5.71 -4.20
C VAL A 106 19.08 5.46 -5.01
N SER A 107 18.08 4.85 -4.39
CA SER A 107 16.77 4.71 -5.00
C SER A 107 16.07 6.06 -4.98
N ARG A 108 15.90 6.67 -6.16
CA ARG A 108 15.04 7.86 -6.30
C ARG A 108 13.60 7.39 -6.17
N ARG A 109 12.86 7.96 -5.20
CA ARG A 109 11.39 7.80 -5.13
C ARG A 109 10.76 8.56 -6.31
N GLY A 110 10.79 7.94 -7.49
CA GLY A 110 9.98 8.38 -8.63
C GLY A 110 8.70 7.56 -8.69
N PRO A 111 7.61 8.10 -9.26
CA PRO A 111 6.58 7.23 -9.80
C PRO A 111 7.27 6.25 -10.75
N SER A 112 6.90 4.98 -10.72
CA SER A 112 7.30 4.06 -11.78
C SER A 112 6.67 4.63 -13.05
N HIS A 113 7.45 5.29 -13.91
CA HIS A 113 6.92 5.91 -15.13
C HIS A 113 6.07 4.92 -15.93
N ASP A 114 6.46 3.64 -15.92
CA ASP A 114 5.73 2.51 -16.49
C ASP A 114 4.27 2.36 -15.97
N ILE A 115 3.98 2.71 -14.71
CA ILE A 115 2.63 2.63 -14.12
C ILE A 115 1.78 3.85 -14.53
N GLU A 116 2.40 5.00 -14.83
CA GLU A 116 1.70 6.24 -15.18
C GLU A 116 1.08 6.21 -16.58
N GLU A 117 1.49 5.25 -17.42
CA GLU A 117 0.99 5.04 -18.78
C GLU A 117 -0.34 4.28 -18.83
N PHE A 118 -0.86 3.83 -17.68
CA PHE A 118 -2.12 3.13 -17.60
C PHE A 118 -3.30 4.10 -17.42
N GLY A 119 -4.42 3.80 -18.08
CA GLY A 119 -5.62 4.64 -18.05
C GLY A 119 -6.54 4.32 -16.87
N VAL A 120 -7.81 4.08 -17.16
CA VAL A 120 -8.81 3.60 -16.21
C VAL A 120 -8.45 2.19 -15.75
N SER A 121 -8.78 1.84 -14.52
CA SER A 121 -8.54 0.52 -13.95
C SER A 121 -9.76 -0.03 -13.22
N ALA A 122 -9.97 -1.34 -13.28
CA ALA A 122 -10.86 -2.05 -12.38
C ALA A 122 -10.09 -2.33 -11.08
N ARG A 123 -10.66 -1.92 -9.95
CA ARG A 123 -9.94 -1.98 -8.68
C ARG A 123 -10.82 -2.45 -7.54
N ALA A 124 -10.29 -3.39 -6.76
CA ALA A 124 -10.85 -3.76 -5.47
C ALA A 124 -10.04 -3.16 -4.33
N TYR A 125 -10.74 -2.78 -3.26
CA TYR A 125 -10.19 -2.35 -1.99
C TYR A 125 -10.67 -3.30 -0.91
N LEU A 126 -9.75 -3.73 -0.05
CA LEU A 126 -10.01 -4.71 0.99
C LEU A 126 -9.52 -4.17 2.32
N ARG A 127 -10.30 -4.45 3.36
CA ARG A 127 -9.94 -4.23 4.76
C ARG A 127 -10.15 -5.52 5.53
N GLY A 128 -9.07 -6.02 6.13
CA GLY A 128 -9.11 -7.18 7.02
C GLY A 128 -9.85 -6.86 8.34
N PRO A 129 -9.95 -7.80 9.27
CA PRO A 129 -10.51 -7.56 10.60
C PRO A 129 -9.42 -7.03 11.55
N LEU A 130 -9.83 -6.28 12.58
CA LEU A 130 -8.93 -5.87 13.67
C LEU A 130 -8.68 -7.01 14.69
N GLY A 131 -9.28 -8.19 14.61
CA GLY A 131 -9.08 -9.26 15.62
C GLY A 131 -10.34 -10.13 15.76
N ALA A 132 -10.31 -11.23 16.53
CA ALA A 132 -11.44 -12.18 16.57
C ALA A 132 -12.53 -11.80 17.60
N PRO A 133 -13.83 -11.98 17.30
CA PRO A 133 -14.46 -12.08 15.98
C PRO A 133 -14.52 -10.72 15.27
N PHE A 134 -14.38 -9.63 16.03
CA PHE A 134 -13.92 -8.28 15.67
C PHE A 134 -13.38 -7.67 16.99
N GLY A 135 -12.05 -7.65 17.17
CA GLY A 135 -11.37 -7.35 18.44
C GLY A 135 -10.11 -6.48 18.26
N ASP A 136 -9.20 -6.48 19.24
CA ASP A 136 -8.00 -5.63 19.27
C ASP A 136 -7.01 -5.93 18.13
N ALA A 137 -6.62 -4.85 17.42
CA ALA A 137 -5.76 -4.84 16.23
C ALA A 137 -4.54 -5.75 16.38
N PRO A 138 -4.32 -6.79 15.54
CA PRO A 138 -3.00 -7.38 15.49
C PRO A 138 -2.01 -6.31 15.02
N CYS A 139 -0.93 -6.10 15.78
CA CYS A 139 0.20 -5.25 15.38
C CYS A 139 0.97 -5.78 14.15
N GLN A 140 0.46 -6.84 13.50
CA GLN A 140 1.06 -7.51 12.35
C GLN A 140 -0.01 -7.71 11.27
N LEU A 141 0.41 -7.63 10.00
CA LEU A 141 -0.48 -7.90 8.88
C LEU A 141 -1.02 -9.34 9.00
N PRO A 142 -2.35 -9.56 8.96
CA PRO A 142 -2.94 -10.88 9.01
C PRO A 142 -2.48 -11.66 7.78
N PRO A 143 -1.87 -12.85 7.97
CA PRO A 143 -1.52 -13.77 6.88
C PRO A 143 -2.63 -13.95 5.82
N PRO A 144 -3.93 -14.00 6.17
CA PRO A 144 -4.97 -14.26 5.19
C PRO A 144 -5.09 -13.23 4.05
N LEU A 145 -4.77 -11.94 4.28
CA LEU A 145 -4.86 -10.94 3.19
C LEU A 145 -3.72 -11.08 2.18
N LEU A 146 -2.54 -11.48 2.63
CA LEU A 146 -1.42 -11.76 1.75
C LEU A 146 -1.74 -12.98 0.88
N ASP A 147 -2.31 -14.03 1.46
CA ASP A 147 -2.73 -15.22 0.70
C ASP A 147 -3.78 -14.87 -0.37
N VAL A 148 -4.79 -14.06 -0.01
CA VAL A 148 -5.81 -13.60 -0.97
C VAL A 148 -5.18 -12.79 -2.11
N ALA A 149 -4.18 -11.96 -1.79
CA ALA A 149 -3.45 -11.14 -2.77
C ALA A 149 -2.61 -11.98 -3.72
N LEU A 150 -1.90 -12.99 -3.21
CA LEU A 150 -1.10 -13.92 -4.02
C LEU A 150 -2.00 -14.78 -4.91
N ASP A 151 -3.10 -15.31 -4.37
CA ASP A 151 -4.08 -16.08 -5.13
C ASP A 151 -4.66 -15.26 -6.28
N TRP A 152 -5.02 -14.00 -6.01
CA TRP A 152 -5.51 -13.07 -7.04
C TRP A 152 -4.46 -12.85 -8.14
N LEU A 153 -3.24 -12.50 -7.73
CA LEU A 153 -2.14 -12.24 -8.65
C LEU A 153 -1.84 -13.49 -9.52
N HIS A 154 -1.87 -14.67 -8.93
CA HIS A 154 -1.65 -15.93 -9.64
C HIS A 154 -2.80 -16.29 -10.59
N ALA A 155 -4.04 -15.96 -10.25
CA ALA A 155 -5.19 -16.21 -11.12
C ALA A 155 -5.24 -15.28 -12.34
N GLU A 156 -4.82 -14.03 -12.18
CA GLU A 156 -4.91 -13.02 -13.24
C GLU A 156 -3.67 -12.92 -14.12
N ARG A 157 -2.51 -13.39 -13.64
CA ARG A 157 -1.27 -13.40 -14.43
C ARG A 157 -1.29 -14.45 -15.53
N GLY A 158 -0.72 -14.10 -16.68
CA GLY A 158 -0.38 -15.06 -17.72
C GLY A 158 0.76 -16.00 -17.30
N PRO A 159 0.89 -17.18 -17.93
CA PRO A 159 1.95 -18.14 -17.63
C PRO A 159 3.36 -17.61 -17.97
N ALA A 160 3.46 -16.61 -18.84
CA ALA A 160 4.71 -15.97 -19.23
C ALA A 160 4.97 -14.65 -18.47
N ASP A 161 4.06 -14.23 -17.59
CA ASP A 161 4.18 -12.94 -16.91
C ASP A 161 5.32 -12.98 -15.89
N GLU A 162 6.22 -12.01 -16.00
CA GLU A 162 7.23 -11.74 -14.98
C GLU A 162 6.57 -11.14 -13.75
N LEU A 163 7.08 -11.51 -12.57
CA LEU A 163 6.64 -10.95 -11.29
C LEU A 163 7.68 -9.98 -10.76
N SER A 164 7.21 -8.91 -10.14
CA SER A 164 8.08 -7.97 -9.43
C SER A 164 7.39 -7.40 -8.20
N ALA A 165 8.17 -7.05 -7.18
CA ALA A 165 7.71 -6.25 -6.05
C ALA A 165 8.16 -4.80 -6.22
N VAL A 166 7.28 -3.85 -5.90
CA VAL A 166 7.61 -2.46 -5.69
C VAL A 166 7.60 -2.18 -4.20
N VAL A 167 8.77 -1.82 -3.66
CA VAL A 167 8.99 -1.50 -2.24
C VAL A 167 9.70 -0.16 -2.15
N LEU A 168 9.06 0.83 -1.52
CA LEU A 168 9.58 2.19 -1.40
C LEU A 168 9.96 2.83 -2.77
N GLY A 169 9.25 2.46 -3.83
CA GLY A 169 9.52 2.90 -5.21
C GLY A 169 10.54 2.06 -5.96
N VAL A 170 11.19 1.09 -5.31
CA VAL A 170 12.15 0.18 -5.94
C VAL A 170 11.43 -1.04 -6.49
N ARG A 171 11.55 -1.27 -7.81
CA ARG A 171 11.07 -2.49 -8.46
C ARG A 171 12.15 -3.57 -8.43
N VAL A 172 11.83 -4.71 -7.84
CA VAL A 172 12.71 -5.89 -7.75
C VAL A 172 12.01 -7.09 -8.39
N PRO A 173 12.67 -7.81 -9.31
CA PRO A 173 12.14 -9.05 -9.87
C PRO A 173 11.89 -10.09 -8.78
N LEU A 174 10.81 -10.85 -8.93
CA LEU A 174 10.43 -11.93 -8.04
C LEU A 174 10.11 -13.19 -8.84
N THR A 175 10.38 -14.34 -8.23
CA THR A 175 9.76 -15.60 -8.67
C THR A 175 8.40 -15.76 -8.00
N ALA A 176 7.52 -16.57 -8.59
CA ALA A 176 6.23 -16.89 -7.99
C ALA A 176 6.39 -17.55 -6.61
N GLU A 177 7.39 -18.43 -6.47
CA GLU A 177 7.71 -19.14 -5.23
C GLU A 177 8.21 -18.20 -4.13
N ALA A 178 8.98 -17.17 -4.50
CA ALA A 178 9.54 -16.21 -3.55
C ALA A 178 8.56 -15.08 -3.18
N ALA A 179 7.48 -14.87 -3.93
CA ALA A 179 6.60 -13.71 -3.77
C ALA A 179 6.00 -13.61 -2.37
N GLY A 180 5.51 -14.72 -1.81
CA GLY A 180 4.92 -14.72 -0.47
C GLY A 180 5.93 -14.44 0.64
N SER A 181 7.04 -15.18 0.67
CA SER A 181 8.07 -15.01 1.71
C SER A 181 8.77 -13.65 1.63
N ALA A 182 9.05 -13.14 0.43
CA ALA A 182 9.62 -11.81 0.24
C ALA A 182 8.65 -10.71 0.73
N THR A 183 7.37 -10.80 0.37
CA THR A 183 6.36 -9.81 0.80
C THR A 183 6.19 -9.81 2.31
N ALA A 184 6.11 -10.99 2.94
CA ALA A 184 6.03 -11.11 4.39
C ALA A 184 7.27 -10.54 5.08
N ALA A 185 8.48 -10.83 4.56
CA ALA A 185 9.72 -10.29 5.11
C ALA A 185 9.75 -8.76 5.04
N VAL A 186 9.32 -8.16 3.92
CA VAL A 186 9.25 -6.71 3.78
C VAL A 186 8.25 -6.10 4.76
N LEU A 187 7.03 -6.66 4.85
CA LEU A 187 6.00 -6.18 5.77
C LEU A 187 6.38 -6.36 7.25
N SER A 188 7.33 -7.24 7.57
CA SER A 188 7.88 -7.37 8.92
C SER A 188 8.75 -6.17 9.35
N THR A 189 9.10 -5.27 8.42
CA THR A 189 9.92 -4.07 8.70
C THR A 189 9.11 -2.83 9.07
N LEU A 190 7.81 -2.99 9.33
CA LEU A 190 6.94 -1.94 9.86
C LEU A 190 7.57 -1.28 11.11
N PRO A 191 7.40 0.05 11.29
CA PRO A 191 6.59 0.96 10.47
C PRO A 191 7.33 1.49 9.22
N THR A 192 8.54 1.02 8.91
CA THR A 192 9.35 1.54 7.78
C THR A 192 8.66 1.35 6.44
N VAL A 193 8.24 0.12 6.16
CA VAL A 193 7.51 -0.22 4.94
C VAL A 193 6.05 -0.47 5.28
N ILE A 194 5.19 0.44 4.85
CA ILE A 194 3.76 0.41 5.14
C ILE A 194 2.95 -0.36 4.10
N ALA A 195 3.54 -0.64 2.93
CA ALA A 195 2.92 -1.40 1.86
C ALA A 195 3.96 -1.99 0.91
N VAL A 196 3.59 -3.10 0.28
CA VAL A 196 4.29 -3.76 -0.82
C VAL A 196 3.32 -3.92 -1.97
N THR A 197 3.76 -3.62 -3.18
CA THR A 197 2.97 -3.85 -4.39
C THR A 197 3.59 -4.97 -5.20
N LEU A 198 2.86 -6.04 -5.42
CA LEU A 198 3.23 -7.08 -6.36
C LEU A 198 2.65 -6.74 -7.72
N LEU A 199 3.47 -6.81 -8.76
CA LEU A 199 3.11 -6.58 -10.15
C LEU A 199 3.30 -7.87 -10.94
N ALA A 200 2.37 -8.16 -11.84
CA ALA A 200 2.51 -9.20 -12.85
C ALA A 200 2.40 -8.61 -14.26
N GLY A 201 3.32 -9.02 -15.13
CA GLY A 201 3.35 -8.65 -16.55
C GLY A 201 4.49 -7.69 -16.90
N ASP A 202 4.59 -7.41 -18.19
CA ASP A 202 5.61 -6.54 -18.79
C ASP A 202 5.26 -5.04 -18.71
N LEU A 203 4.07 -4.71 -18.18
CA LEU A 203 3.52 -3.35 -18.11
C LEU A 203 3.34 -2.68 -19.49
N THR A 204 3.32 -3.43 -20.59
CA THR A 204 3.06 -2.87 -21.93
C THR A 204 1.63 -3.08 -22.40
N ASN A 205 1.04 -4.23 -22.06
CA ASN A 205 -0.29 -4.62 -22.55
C ASN A 205 -1.37 -4.62 -21.46
N ARG A 206 -0.96 -4.81 -20.21
CA ARG A 206 -1.87 -4.91 -19.06
C ARG A 206 -1.06 -4.77 -17.78
N LEU A 207 -1.66 -4.12 -16.79
CA LEU A 207 -1.13 -4.05 -15.44
C LEU A 207 -2.02 -4.88 -14.53
N VAL A 208 -1.46 -5.92 -13.93
CA VAL A 208 -2.08 -6.66 -12.82
C VAL A 208 -1.28 -6.37 -11.57
N ALA A 209 -1.93 -5.88 -10.53
CA ALA A 209 -1.27 -5.55 -9.29
C ALA A 209 -2.04 -6.04 -8.06
N ALA A 210 -1.28 -6.40 -7.04
CA ALA A 210 -1.79 -6.69 -5.71
C ALA A 210 -0.95 -5.91 -4.68
N THR A 211 -1.55 -4.91 -4.06
CA THR A 211 -0.90 -4.06 -3.06
C THR A 211 -1.39 -4.46 -1.70
N VAL A 212 -0.47 -4.84 -0.80
CA VAL A 212 -0.77 -5.28 0.55
C VAL A 212 -0.02 -4.37 1.52
N GLY A 213 -0.69 -3.94 2.58
CA GLY A 213 -0.07 -3.04 3.54
C GLY A 213 -0.87 -2.85 4.81
N GLY A 214 -0.29 -2.09 5.71
CA GLY A 214 -0.86 -1.73 7.00
C GLY A 214 -0.04 -0.62 7.61
N TYR A 215 -0.67 0.17 8.47
CA TYR A 215 0.02 1.11 9.33
C TYR A 215 -0.21 0.69 10.78
N HIS A 216 0.66 1.11 11.69
CA HIS A 216 0.48 0.87 13.12
C HIS A 216 -0.93 1.35 13.54
N ASP A 217 -1.69 0.52 14.26
CA ASP A 217 -3.08 0.76 14.69
C ASP A 217 -4.14 0.93 13.58
N MET A 218 -3.80 0.70 12.31
CA MET A 218 -4.76 0.70 11.21
C MET A 218 -5.17 -0.72 10.81
N LEU A 219 -6.36 -0.82 10.23
CA LEU A 219 -6.80 -2.05 9.62
C LEU A 219 -5.86 -2.48 8.49
N PRO A 220 -5.42 -3.74 8.48
CA PRO A 220 -4.71 -4.34 7.37
C PRO A 220 -5.49 -4.16 6.08
N ALA A 221 -4.77 -3.80 5.04
CA ALA A 221 -5.31 -3.29 3.80
C ALA A 221 -4.73 -4.06 2.61
N ALA A 222 -5.58 -4.35 1.64
CA ALA A 222 -5.12 -4.76 0.33
C ALA A 222 -5.89 -4.00 -0.77
N ALA A 223 -5.27 -3.88 -1.94
CA ALA A 223 -5.93 -3.42 -3.15
C ALA A 223 -5.50 -4.27 -4.33
N PHE A 224 -6.46 -4.66 -5.16
CA PHE A 224 -6.24 -5.47 -6.34
C PHE A 224 -6.60 -4.66 -7.56
N THR A 225 -5.70 -4.58 -8.53
CA THR A 225 -5.88 -3.72 -9.70
C THR A 225 -5.69 -4.51 -10.97
N VAL A 226 -6.57 -4.27 -11.93
CA VAL A 226 -6.35 -4.55 -13.35
C VAL A 226 -6.49 -3.23 -14.08
N ALA A 227 -5.41 -2.77 -14.70
CA ALA A 227 -5.44 -1.60 -15.55
C ALA A 227 -5.09 -1.99 -16.99
N LEU A 228 -5.71 -1.28 -17.93
CA LEU A 228 -5.41 -1.36 -19.35
C LEU A 228 -4.51 -0.18 -19.72
N PRO A 229 -3.61 -0.34 -20.71
CA PRO A 229 -2.85 0.77 -21.26
C PRO A 229 -3.79 1.93 -21.59
N ARG A 230 -3.30 3.17 -21.46
CA ARG A 230 -4.11 4.35 -21.72
C ARG A 230 -4.58 4.37 -23.18
N ALA A 231 -5.79 3.88 -23.39
CA ALA A 231 -6.45 3.74 -24.69
C ALA A 231 -7.63 4.72 -24.81
N ASP A 232 -8.39 4.63 -25.91
CA ASP A 232 -9.58 5.45 -26.15
C ASP A 232 -10.61 5.22 -25.02
N PRO A 233 -11.27 6.25 -24.49
CA PRO A 233 -12.38 6.08 -23.53
C PRO A 233 -13.44 5.05 -23.95
N ALA A 234 -13.61 4.80 -25.24
CA ALA A 234 -14.49 3.75 -25.77
C ALA A 234 -14.09 2.32 -25.31
N ASP A 235 -12.81 2.10 -25.00
CA ASP A 235 -12.27 0.80 -24.56
C ASP A 235 -12.47 0.56 -23.06
N ALA A 236 -13.06 1.51 -22.31
CA ALA A 236 -13.37 1.34 -20.90
C ALA A 236 -14.33 0.15 -20.64
N GLY A 237 -15.13 -0.25 -21.64
CA GLY A 237 -15.99 -1.43 -21.58
C GLY A 237 -15.25 -2.73 -21.27
N ASP A 238 -13.96 -2.82 -21.63
CA ASP A 238 -13.13 -4.01 -21.37
C ASP A 238 -12.82 -4.21 -19.87
N LEU A 239 -13.15 -3.23 -19.01
CA LEU A 239 -12.98 -3.33 -17.56
C LEU A 239 -14.14 -4.06 -16.85
N VAL A 240 -15.29 -4.25 -17.50
CA VAL A 240 -16.44 -4.96 -16.91
C VAL A 240 -16.08 -6.38 -16.47
N GLY A 241 -15.42 -7.14 -17.36
CA GLY A 241 -14.97 -8.50 -17.05
C GLY A 241 -14.06 -8.57 -15.82
N PRO A 242 -12.97 -7.76 -15.77
CA PRO A 242 -12.14 -7.59 -14.57
C PRO A 242 -12.92 -7.19 -13.30
N MET A 243 -13.88 -6.26 -13.39
CA MET A 243 -14.71 -5.86 -12.24
C MET A 243 -15.50 -7.06 -11.69
N HIS A 244 -16.14 -7.85 -12.55
CA HIS A 244 -16.84 -9.06 -12.11
C HIS A 244 -15.91 -10.08 -11.46
N ARG A 245 -14.72 -10.33 -12.01
CA ARG A 245 -13.75 -11.25 -11.39
C ARG A 245 -13.26 -10.77 -10.03
N LEU A 246 -13.04 -9.46 -9.88
CA LEU A 246 -12.73 -8.84 -8.59
C LEU A 246 -13.87 -9.07 -7.60
N ARG A 247 -15.13 -8.80 -8.00
CA ARG A 247 -16.31 -9.05 -7.16
C ARG A 247 -16.35 -10.50 -6.69
N ASP A 248 -16.24 -11.44 -7.61
CA ASP A 248 -16.34 -12.87 -7.31
C ASP A 248 -15.20 -13.31 -6.36
N LYS A 249 -13.99 -12.73 -6.52
CA LYS A 249 -12.89 -12.91 -5.56
C LYS A 249 -13.24 -12.34 -4.17
N LEU A 250 -13.81 -11.14 -4.08
CA LEU A 250 -14.19 -10.56 -2.79
C LEU A 250 -15.29 -11.39 -2.11
N HIS A 251 -16.30 -11.83 -2.87
CA HIS A 251 -17.37 -12.68 -2.38
C HIS A 251 -16.84 -13.99 -1.76
N ALA A 252 -15.93 -14.68 -2.48
CA ALA A 252 -15.31 -15.93 -2.02
C ALA A 252 -14.52 -15.77 -0.71
N HIS A 253 -13.99 -14.57 -0.45
CA HIS A 253 -13.24 -14.25 0.77
C HIS A 253 -14.00 -13.33 1.73
N SER A 254 -15.32 -13.15 1.55
CA SER A 254 -16.15 -12.26 2.38
C SER A 254 -16.04 -12.58 3.87
N GLY A 255 -15.81 -13.86 4.19
CA GLY A 255 -15.48 -14.40 5.51
C GLY A 255 -14.40 -13.65 6.28
N LEU A 256 -13.43 -13.09 5.57
CA LEU A 256 -12.18 -12.53 6.10
C LEU A 256 -12.14 -11.00 6.05
N LEU A 257 -13.21 -10.35 5.59
CA LEU A 257 -13.21 -8.91 5.28
C LEU A 257 -14.13 -8.16 6.25
N ALA A 258 -13.62 -7.08 6.83
CA ALA A 258 -14.45 -6.11 7.56
C ALA A 258 -15.18 -5.19 6.58
N TRP A 259 -14.50 -4.84 5.50
CA TRP A 259 -15.10 -4.14 4.37
C TRP A 259 -14.34 -4.47 3.10
N ALA A 260 -15.05 -4.47 1.99
CA ALA A 260 -14.45 -4.59 0.68
C ALA A 260 -15.30 -3.86 -0.35
N GLY A 261 -14.69 -3.36 -1.41
CA GLY A 261 -15.43 -2.74 -2.51
C GLY A 261 -14.69 -2.86 -3.84
N VAL A 262 -15.45 -2.88 -4.93
CA VAL A 262 -14.96 -2.94 -6.31
C VAL A 262 -15.51 -1.76 -7.08
N ASP A 263 -14.64 -1.07 -7.80
CA ASP A 263 -15.02 0.06 -8.63
C ASP A 263 -14.07 0.28 -9.83
N ALA A 264 -14.50 1.12 -10.76
CA ALA A 264 -13.64 1.66 -11.80
C ALA A 264 -12.93 2.92 -11.29
N GLU A 265 -11.60 2.87 -11.24
CA GLU A 265 -10.74 3.99 -10.89
C GLU A 265 -10.27 4.73 -12.14
N PRO A 266 -10.51 6.05 -12.24
CA PRO A 266 -10.12 6.82 -13.42
C PRO A 266 -8.61 7.05 -13.54
N ASP A 267 -7.83 6.71 -12.52
CA ASP A 267 -6.40 7.00 -12.42
C ASP A 267 -5.61 5.82 -11.83
N SER A 268 -4.94 5.08 -12.70
CA SER A 268 -4.09 3.93 -12.36
C SER A 268 -2.83 4.29 -11.56
N ARG A 269 -2.40 5.57 -11.49
CA ARG A 269 -1.21 6.01 -10.74
C ARG A 269 -1.26 5.63 -9.25
N ARG A 270 -2.44 5.27 -8.77
CA ARG A 270 -2.72 4.91 -7.38
C ARG A 270 -2.49 3.43 -7.07
N VAL A 271 -2.03 2.62 -8.04
CA VAL A 271 -1.80 1.17 -7.89
C VAL A 271 -0.96 0.84 -6.66
N THR A 272 0.06 1.64 -6.34
CA THR A 272 0.99 1.37 -5.23
C THR A 272 0.44 1.67 -3.84
N THR A 273 -0.79 2.17 -3.73
CA THR A 273 -1.42 2.55 -2.46
C THR A 273 -2.60 1.65 -2.14
N PRO A 274 -2.65 0.91 -1.02
CA PRO A 274 -3.79 0.05 -0.70
C PRO A 274 -5.01 0.82 -0.16
N GLN A 275 -4.96 2.15 -0.15
CA GLN A 275 -6.01 3.01 0.38
C GLN A 275 -7.00 3.50 -0.68
N TRP A 276 -8.25 3.60 -0.21
CA TRP A 276 -9.30 4.48 -0.70
C TRP A 276 -8.80 5.88 -1.07
N TRP A 277 -8.91 6.33 -2.32
CA TRP A 277 -8.84 7.75 -2.65
C TRP A 277 -10.15 8.24 -3.26
N GLN A 278 -10.60 9.40 -2.78
CA GLN A 278 -11.84 9.98 -3.27
C GLN A 278 -11.79 10.26 -4.77
N ARG A 279 -12.88 9.90 -5.45
CA ARG A 279 -13.17 10.37 -6.80
C ARG A 279 -13.26 11.89 -6.74
N LEU A 280 -12.39 12.59 -7.46
CA LEU A 280 -12.59 14.02 -7.67
C LEU A 280 -13.98 14.19 -8.31
N PRO A 281 -14.86 15.02 -7.74
CA PRO A 281 -16.14 15.26 -8.38
C PRO A 281 -15.90 15.83 -9.78
N SER A 282 -16.73 15.42 -10.73
CA SER A 282 -16.65 15.83 -12.14
C SER A 282 -16.76 17.35 -12.34
N ASP A 283 -17.21 18.08 -11.32
CA ASP A 283 -17.33 19.54 -11.31
C ASP A 283 -16.06 20.28 -10.83
N GLY A 284 -14.97 19.55 -10.51
CA GLY A 284 -13.66 20.13 -10.19
C GLY A 284 -13.58 20.86 -8.85
N LYS A 285 -14.61 20.80 -8.01
CA LYS A 285 -14.53 21.38 -6.66
C LYS A 285 -13.67 20.49 -5.77
N PRO A 286 -12.61 21.02 -5.13
CA PRO A 286 -11.82 20.25 -4.19
C PRO A 286 -12.73 19.87 -3.02
N VAL A 287 -12.96 18.57 -2.86
CA VAL A 287 -13.57 18.07 -1.63
C VAL A 287 -12.53 18.22 -0.53
N ASN A 288 -12.96 18.72 0.63
CA ASN A 288 -12.14 18.72 1.84
C ASN A 288 -11.56 17.32 2.06
N ARG A 289 -10.28 17.27 2.47
CA ARG A 289 -9.51 16.03 2.60
C ARG A 289 -10.32 14.95 3.33
N ARG A 290 -10.19 13.74 2.77
CA ARG A 290 -10.54 12.43 3.30
C ARG A 290 -10.86 12.39 4.82
N PRO A 291 -12.02 11.85 5.24
CA PRO A 291 -12.14 11.24 6.56
C PRO A 291 -11.25 9.99 6.61
N GLY A 292 -10.28 9.94 7.52
CA GLY A 292 -9.49 8.73 7.77
C GLY A 292 -10.35 7.62 8.36
N VAL A 293 -11.09 6.89 7.51
CA VAL A 293 -12.03 5.84 7.92
C VAL A 293 -11.35 4.48 8.11
N GLU A 294 -10.05 4.34 7.86
CA GLU A 294 -9.39 3.03 7.94
C GLU A 294 -9.44 2.41 9.33
N MET A 295 -9.33 3.22 10.38
CA MET A 295 -9.49 2.75 11.76
C MET A 295 -10.93 2.38 12.11
N LEU A 296 -11.88 2.70 11.23
CA LEU A 296 -13.33 2.54 11.40
C LEU A 296 -13.95 1.77 10.22
N ALA A 297 -13.16 1.04 9.42
CA ALA A 297 -13.67 0.40 8.20
C ALA A 297 -14.59 -0.81 8.47
N ASP A 298 -14.85 -1.13 9.74
CA ASP A 298 -15.89 -2.04 10.20
C ASP A 298 -17.23 -1.34 10.46
N ALA A 299 -17.31 -0.01 10.31
CA ALA A 299 -18.53 0.77 10.55
C ALA A 299 -18.73 1.90 9.52
N LEU A 300 -17.66 2.43 8.96
CA LEU A 300 -17.68 3.51 7.97
C LEU A 300 -17.11 3.01 6.65
N ILE A 301 -17.67 3.52 5.56
CA ILE A 301 -17.16 3.27 4.21
C ILE A 301 -16.54 4.54 3.65
N PRO A 302 -15.56 4.42 2.75
CA PRO A 302 -14.99 5.59 2.08
C PRO A 302 -15.97 6.32 1.15
N ASP A 303 -16.75 5.56 0.37
CA ASP A 303 -17.78 6.03 -0.56
C ASP A 303 -18.63 4.85 -1.05
N ALA A 304 -19.66 5.12 -1.84
CA ALA A 304 -20.34 4.10 -2.60
C ALA A 304 -19.47 3.60 -3.78
N MET A 305 -19.47 2.29 -3.98
CA MET A 305 -18.82 1.58 -5.10
C MET A 305 -19.82 0.63 -5.76
N TRP A 306 -19.54 0.22 -6.99
CA TRP A 306 -20.39 -0.70 -7.76
C TRP A 306 -20.77 -1.96 -6.97
N TYR A 307 -19.78 -2.62 -6.36
CA TYR A 307 -19.98 -3.76 -5.47
C TYR A 307 -19.29 -3.53 -4.14
N GLN A 308 -19.94 -3.88 -3.02
CA GLN A 308 -19.37 -3.76 -1.69
C GLN A 308 -19.78 -4.90 -0.75
N ILE A 309 -18.88 -5.26 0.16
CA ILE A 309 -19.14 -6.13 1.32
C ILE A 309 -19.21 -5.25 2.57
N LEU A 310 -20.30 -5.40 3.31
CA LEU A 310 -20.62 -4.66 4.52
C LEU A 310 -20.54 -5.59 5.74
N SER A 311 -19.74 -5.21 6.73
CA SER A 311 -19.76 -5.81 8.08
C SER A 311 -21.11 -5.60 8.82
N ALA A 312 -21.27 -6.31 9.93
CA ALA A 312 -22.36 -6.06 10.88
C ALA A 312 -22.40 -4.61 11.39
N GLY A 313 -21.24 -3.98 11.65
CA GLY A 313 -21.19 -2.59 12.12
C GLY A 313 -21.72 -1.59 11.10
N HIS A 314 -21.59 -1.86 9.80
CA HIS A 314 -22.27 -1.07 8.76
C HIS A 314 -23.78 -1.28 8.81
N LEU A 315 -24.25 -2.52 8.91
CA LEU A 315 -25.68 -2.82 8.97
C LEU A 315 -26.35 -2.20 10.19
N ASP A 316 -25.70 -2.21 11.34
CA ASP A 316 -26.19 -1.55 12.56
C ASP A 316 -26.37 -0.04 12.34
N ARG A 317 -25.44 0.60 11.64
CA ARG A 317 -25.54 2.03 11.30
C ARG A 317 -26.61 2.33 10.26
N LEU A 318 -26.85 1.41 9.33
CA LEU A 318 -27.91 1.52 8.34
C LEU A 318 -29.30 1.17 8.92
N GLY A 319 -29.36 0.59 10.13
CA GLY A 319 -30.60 0.10 10.73
C GLY A 319 -31.10 -1.20 10.12
N GLY A 320 -30.23 -1.97 9.47
CA GLY A 320 -30.54 -3.25 8.84
C GLY A 320 -29.93 -3.42 7.45
N LEU A 321 -30.49 -4.37 6.69
CA LEU A 321 -30.07 -4.69 5.33
C LEU A 321 -30.57 -3.60 4.36
N PRO A 322 -29.68 -2.89 3.63
CA PRO A 322 -30.13 -1.90 2.65
C PRO A 322 -30.87 -2.58 1.49
N PRO A 323 -31.83 -1.89 0.83
CA PRO A 323 -32.55 -2.44 -0.31
C PRO A 323 -31.62 -2.95 -1.42
N GLY A 324 -31.87 -4.16 -1.91
CA GLY A 324 -31.07 -4.79 -2.97
C GLY A 324 -29.79 -5.51 -2.48
N ALA A 325 -29.47 -5.44 -1.18
CA ALA A 325 -28.36 -6.21 -0.63
C ALA A 325 -28.74 -7.67 -0.37
N THR A 326 -27.76 -8.56 -0.49
CA THR A 326 -27.87 -10.00 -0.19
C THR A 326 -27.17 -10.30 1.13
N PRO A 327 -27.82 -11.01 2.08
CA PRO A 327 -27.19 -11.35 3.35
C PRO A 327 -26.04 -12.35 3.16
N LEU A 328 -25.00 -12.18 3.96
CA LEU A 328 -23.83 -13.07 4.05
C LEU A 328 -23.64 -13.58 5.50
N PRO A 329 -22.95 -14.71 5.70
CA PRO A 329 -22.69 -15.24 7.04
C PRO A 329 -21.97 -14.23 7.95
N GLY A 330 -22.25 -14.28 9.25
CA GLY A 330 -21.63 -13.41 10.26
C GLY A 330 -22.27 -12.02 10.36
N GLY A 331 -23.55 -11.89 10.01
CA GLY A 331 -24.26 -10.61 10.05
C GLY A 331 -23.74 -9.62 9.02
N ARG A 332 -23.33 -10.11 7.85
CA ARG A 332 -22.77 -9.31 6.77
C ARG A 332 -23.76 -9.19 5.62
N ALA A 333 -23.45 -8.32 4.68
CA ALA A 333 -24.18 -8.24 3.43
C ALA A 333 -23.24 -7.91 2.27
N GLU A 334 -23.64 -8.28 1.07
CA GLU A 334 -23.11 -7.70 -0.16
C GLU A 334 -24.15 -6.80 -0.81
N LEU A 335 -23.70 -5.69 -1.38
CA LEU A 335 -24.52 -4.73 -2.10
C LEU A 335 -23.91 -4.49 -3.48
N THR A 336 -24.71 -4.67 -4.52
CA THR A 336 -24.40 -4.24 -5.89
C THR A 336 -25.39 -3.15 -6.29
N VAL A 337 -24.93 -2.03 -6.83
CA VAL A 337 -25.80 -0.92 -7.23
C VAL A 337 -25.70 -0.72 -8.74
N GLY A 338 -26.74 -1.09 -9.49
CA GLY A 338 -26.72 -1.01 -10.95
C GLY A 338 -25.77 -2.02 -11.60
N ASP A 339 -25.57 -1.85 -12.91
CA ASP A 339 -24.68 -2.69 -13.72
C ASP A 339 -23.24 -2.13 -13.73
N ALA A 340 -22.24 -2.97 -13.99
CA ALA A 340 -20.83 -2.59 -13.92
C ALA A 340 -20.49 -1.47 -14.92
N GLU A 341 -21.09 -1.55 -16.12
CA GLU A 341 -20.97 -0.58 -17.21
C GLU A 341 -21.36 0.83 -16.76
N GLN A 342 -22.38 0.93 -15.90
CA GLN A 342 -22.89 2.21 -15.43
C GLN A 342 -21.88 2.93 -14.53
N TRP A 343 -20.93 2.21 -13.94
CA TRP A 343 -19.88 2.76 -13.08
C TRP A 343 -18.60 3.13 -13.81
N LEU A 344 -18.49 2.84 -15.12
CA LEU A 344 -17.33 3.21 -15.92
C LEU A 344 -17.25 4.73 -16.12
N PRO A 345 -16.04 5.32 -16.10
CA PRO A 345 -15.86 6.74 -16.40
C PRO A 345 -16.44 7.11 -17.77
N GLY A 346 -17.22 8.18 -17.80
CA GLY A 346 -17.86 8.67 -19.03
C GLY A 346 -19.22 8.05 -19.35
N HIS A 347 -19.67 7.04 -18.60
CA HIS A 347 -21.02 6.50 -18.77
C HIS A 347 -22.09 7.55 -18.39
N PRO A 348 -23.18 7.71 -19.18
CA PRO A 348 -24.21 8.74 -18.91
C PRO A 348 -24.87 8.59 -17.53
N ASP A 349 -25.06 7.36 -17.06
CA ASP A 349 -25.73 7.07 -15.78
C ASP A 349 -24.80 7.12 -14.56
N ALA A 350 -23.48 7.32 -14.74
CA ALA A 350 -22.48 7.15 -13.67
C ALA A 350 -22.76 8.01 -12.43
N LEU A 351 -23.23 9.24 -12.62
CA LEU A 351 -23.56 10.14 -11.52
C LEU A 351 -24.84 9.72 -10.80
N GLU A 352 -25.82 9.19 -11.53
CA GLU A 352 -27.09 8.73 -10.96
C GLU A 352 -26.89 7.48 -10.11
N VAL A 353 -26.16 6.48 -10.62
CA VAL A 353 -25.89 5.24 -9.87
C VAL A 353 -25.01 5.50 -8.65
N LEU A 354 -24.04 6.42 -8.74
CA LEU A 354 -23.24 6.85 -7.60
C LEU A 354 -24.10 7.55 -6.54
N ALA A 355 -24.96 8.48 -6.94
CA ALA A 355 -25.85 9.19 -6.02
C ALA A 355 -26.80 8.20 -5.32
N ARG A 356 -27.35 7.24 -6.06
CA ARG A 356 -28.17 6.16 -5.51
C ARG A 356 -27.41 5.30 -4.51
N GLY A 357 -26.17 4.92 -4.83
CA GLY A 357 -25.31 4.17 -3.91
C GLY A 357 -25.04 4.94 -2.62
N ARG A 358 -24.77 6.24 -2.71
CA ARG A 358 -24.56 7.10 -1.53
C ARG A 358 -25.81 7.25 -0.68
N GLU A 359 -27.00 7.34 -1.30
CA GLU A 359 -28.27 7.38 -0.58
C GLU A 359 -28.49 6.09 0.22
N LEU A 360 -28.28 4.92 -0.40
CA LEU A 360 -28.40 3.61 0.26
C LEU A 360 -27.43 3.44 1.43
N LEU A 361 -26.27 4.11 1.37
CA LEU A 361 -25.18 3.96 2.34
C LEU A 361 -25.02 5.19 3.25
N ALA A 362 -25.97 6.12 3.25
CA ALA A 362 -25.85 7.42 3.92
C ALA A 362 -25.49 7.29 5.41
N GLY A 363 -25.96 6.25 6.10
CA GLY A 363 -25.62 6.00 7.52
C GLY A 363 -24.14 5.66 7.78
N CYS A 364 -23.43 5.16 6.76
CA CYS A 364 -22.01 4.77 6.82
C CYS A 364 -21.08 5.83 6.22
N LEU A 365 -21.62 6.87 5.59
CA LEU A 365 -20.89 7.98 5.00
C LEU A 365 -20.86 9.15 5.99
N VAL A 366 -19.66 9.62 6.32
CA VAL A 366 -19.46 10.72 7.27
C VAL A 366 -18.45 11.71 6.74
N ASP A 367 -18.48 12.93 7.28
CA ASP A 367 -17.44 13.92 7.00
C ASP A 367 -16.14 13.66 7.80
N GLU A 368 -15.09 14.41 7.46
CA GLU A 368 -13.78 14.31 8.11
C GLU A 368 -13.85 14.55 9.62
N ALA A 369 -14.61 15.56 10.06
CA ALA A 369 -14.71 15.90 11.47
C ALA A 369 -15.38 14.78 12.28
N GLN A 370 -16.45 14.19 11.75
CA GLN A 370 -17.15 13.05 12.34
C GLN A 370 -16.24 11.82 12.40
N ALA A 371 -15.50 11.50 11.34
CA ALA A 371 -14.55 10.39 11.36
C ALA A 371 -13.47 10.60 12.43
N TRP A 372 -12.88 11.79 12.54
CA TRP A 372 -11.90 12.11 13.58
C TRP A 372 -12.48 11.94 14.99
N GLN A 373 -13.70 12.42 15.22
CA GLN A 373 -14.38 12.26 16.51
C GLN A 373 -14.59 10.78 16.87
N MET A 374 -15.04 9.98 15.90
CA MET A 374 -15.27 8.54 16.07
C MET A 374 -13.95 7.79 16.30
N THR A 375 -12.91 8.10 15.56
CA THR A 375 -11.56 7.52 15.73
C THR A 375 -11.03 7.86 17.11
N GLY A 376 -11.11 9.12 17.54
CA GLY A 376 -10.72 9.52 18.89
C GLY A 376 -11.54 8.82 19.98
N ALA A 377 -12.84 8.60 19.76
CA ALA A 377 -13.67 7.84 20.69
C ALA A 377 -13.28 6.36 20.77
N ARG A 378 -12.91 5.73 19.65
CA ARG A 378 -12.39 4.36 19.61
C ARG A 378 -11.06 4.23 20.35
N ILE A 379 -10.11 5.14 20.09
CA ILE A 379 -8.80 5.16 20.77
C ILE A 379 -8.97 5.30 22.29
N ARG A 380 -9.82 6.23 22.75
CA ARG A 380 -10.09 6.42 24.19
C ARG A 380 -10.71 5.19 24.87
N ARG A 381 -11.46 4.36 24.15
CA ARG A 381 -12.01 3.11 24.69
C ARG A 381 -10.97 2.00 24.76
N ALA A 382 -10.01 2.00 23.83
CA ALA A 382 -8.95 1.02 23.76
C ALA A 382 -7.82 1.27 24.78
N THR A 383 -7.62 2.52 25.22
CA THR A 383 -6.65 2.85 26.27
C THR A 383 -7.27 2.60 27.66
N PRO A 384 -6.78 1.64 28.46
CA PRO A 384 -7.23 1.49 29.85
C PRO A 384 -6.90 2.77 30.65
N PRO A 385 -7.71 3.14 31.66
CA PRO A 385 -7.38 4.28 32.51
C PRO A 385 -5.99 4.07 33.13
N ALA A 386 -5.11 5.06 32.99
CA ALA A 386 -3.86 5.06 33.72
C ALA A 386 -4.17 4.98 35.22
N ASP A 387 -3.73 3.92 35.88
CA ASP A 387 -3.86 3.74 37.33
C ASP A 387 -3.40 5.03 38.02
N ARG A 388 -4.33 5.68 38.72
CA ARG A 388 -4.12 6.86 39.57
C ARG A 388 -4.01 6.44 41.02
#